data_AF-A0A7H0GUZ7-F1
#
_entry.id   AF-A0A7H0GUZ7-F1
#
_cell.length_a   1.000
_cell.length_b   1.000
_cell.length_c   1.000
_cell.angle_alpha   90.00
_cell.angle_beta   90.00
_cell.angle_gamma   90.00
#
_symmetry.space_group_name_H-M   'P 1'
#
loop_
_entity.id
_entity.type
_entity.pdbx_description
1 polymer ?
#
loop_
_entity_poly.entity_id
_entity_poly.type
_entity_poly.pdbx_seq_one_letter_code
_entity_poly.pdbx_strand_id
1 'polypeptide(L)'
;MRPSDILVLDGYGFEFSYQQAVRAHVAKLVCLDDLHAFPFAADLVLNPAGGISEADYDLRQPGARLLSGPAYAPLRAAFRSPAPAPHTAASPSSVLVCLGGADPTHQTQRVAASLLTLPVVEQVQIVVGSAYTGWESLSQWAEHEAKVTLHRNLPPSHLAELMESCGAAVCSPSTISYEYCAAGAACFSCCLLLQISMICTNFCGRQAWLCCIPALLMC
;
A
#
# COMPACT_ATOMS: atom_id res chain seq x y z
N MET A 1 -28.12 -8.07 12.31
CA MET A 1 -27.81 -8.59 10.96
C MET A 1 -29.00 -9.40 10.50
N ARG A 2 -29.44 -9.19 9.26
CA ARG A 2 -30.50 -9.97 8.64
C ARG A 2 -29.85 -11.13 7.85
N PRO A 3 -30.54 -12.27 7.71
CA PRO A 3 -30.04 -13.39 6.90
C PRO A 3 -29.77 -13.07 5.44
N SER A 4 -30.22 -11.92 4.93
CA SER A 4 -29.96 -11.42 3.57
C SER A 4 -28.71 -10.53 3.45
N ASP A 5 -28.11 -10.13 4.57
CA ASP A 5 -27.01 -9.17 4.57
C ASP A 5 -25.69 -9.84 4.14
N ILE A 6 -24.82 -9.07 3.49
CA ILE A 6 -23.43 -9.43 3.23
C ILE A 6 -22.57 -8.74 4.30
N LEU A 7 -21.78 -9.51 5.04
CA LEU A 7 -20.86 -8.99 6.05
C LEU A 7 -19.44 -9.02 5.51
N VAL A 8 -18.73 -7.90 5.63
CA VAL A 8 -17.31 -7.78 5.30
C VAL A 8 -16.54 -7.62 6.61
N LEU A 9 -15.57 -8.50 6.84
CA LEU A 9 -14.64 -8.43 7.97
C LEU A 9 -13.30 -7.90 7.48
N ASP A 10 -12.82 -6.85 8.13
CA ASP A 10 -11.53 -6.21 7.85
C ASP A 10 -10.77 -6.03 9.17
N GLY A 11 -9.82 -6.93 9.42
CA GLY A 11 -9.01 -6.90 10.63
C GLY A 11 -8.41 -8.25 11.02
N TYR A 12 -7.27 -8.19 11.71
CA TYR A 12 -6.44 -9.36 12.05
C TYR A 12 -7.00 -10.22 13.21
N GLY A 13 -7.96 -9.69 13.97
CA GLY A 13 -8.52 -10.37 15.15
C GLY A 13 -9.74 -11.24 14.89
N PHE A 14 -10.19 -11.34 13.63
CA PHE A 14 -11.38 -12.12 13.27
C PHE A 14 -11.02 -13.60 13.05
N GLU A 15 -10.64 -14.28 14.12
CA GLU A 15 -10.31 -15.71 14.09
C GLU A 15 -11.48 -16.59 13.63
N PHE A 16 -11.18 -17.84 13.28
CA PHE A 16 -12.15 -18.79 12.73
C PHE A 16 -13.43 -18.93 13.57
N SER A 17 -13.32 -18.97 14.90
CA SER A 17 -14.46 -19.08 15.81
C SER A 17 -15.42 -17.89 15.71
N TYR A 18 -14.88 -16.68 15.59
CA TYR A 18 -15.66 -15.47 15.37
C TYR A 18 -16.36 -15.53 14.01
N GLN A 19 -15.63 -15.90 12.96
CA GLN A 19 -16.18 -16.01 11.61
C GLN A 19 -17.34 -17.02 11.56
N GLN A 20 -17.23 -18.17 12.24
CA GLN A 20 -18.31 -19.15 12.35
C GLN A 20 -19.54 -18.59 13.08
N ALA A 21 -19.34 -17.87 14.18
CA ALA A 21 -20.43 -17.29 14.95
C ALA A 21 -21.23 -16.26 14.14
N VAL A 22 -20.56 -15.38 13.38
CA VAL A 22 -21.26 -14.37 12.58
C VAL A 22 -21.88 -14.96 11.31
N ARG A 23 -21.25 -15.98 10.71
CA ARG A 23 -21.74 -16.62 9.47
C ARG A 23 -23.16 -17.15 9.58
N ALA A 24 -23.55 -17.69 10.74
CA ALA A 24 -24.90 -18.20 10.96
C ALA A 24 -26.00 -17.12 10.82
N HIS A 25 -25.64 -15.84 10.77
CA HIS A 25 -26.57 -14.71 10.80
C HIS A 25 -26.58 -13.87 9.51
N VAL A 26 -25.83 -14.27 8.48
CA VAL A 26 -25.63 -13.48 7.25
C VAL A 26 -25.75 -14.35 6.00
N ALA A 27 -26.11 -13.75 4.86
CA ALA A 27 -26.20 -14.45 3.58
C ALA A 27 -24.81 -14.82 3.06
N LYS A 28 -23.88 -13.87 3.18
CA LYS A 28 -22.51 -14.01 2.72
C LYS A 28 -21.54 -13.38 3.70
N LEU A 29 -20.41 -14.05 3.89
CA LEU A 29 -19.28 -13.58 4.67
C LEU A 29 -18.10 -13.36 3.74
N VAL A 30 -17.56 -12.15 3.74
CA VAL A 30 -16.35 -11.76 3.01
C VAL A 30 -15.28 -11.36 4.01
N CYS A 31 -14.06 -11.85 3.86
CA CYS A 31 -12.92 -11.42 4.69
C CYS A 31 -11.87 -10.71 3.82
N LEU A 32 -11.40 -9.56 4.30
CA LEU A 32 -10.18 -8.92 3.83
C LEU A 32 -9.02 -9.46 4.66
N ASP A 33 -7.98 -9.93 3.99
CA ASP A 33 -6.84 -10.57 4.65
C ASP A 33 -5.52 -10.24 3.94
N ASP A 34 -4.45 -10.16 4.72
CA ASP A 34 -3.08 -9.93 4.25
C ASP A 34 -2.09 -11.00 4.74
N LEU A 35 -2.51 -11.90 5.65
CA LEU A 35 -1.60 -12.75 6.44
C LEU A 35 -1.87 -14.25 6.37
N HIS A 36 -3.06 -14.67 5.91
CA HIS A 36 -3.53 -16.07 5.87
C HIS A 36 -3.23 -16.84 7.18
N ALA A 37 -3.34 -16.16 8.32
CA ALA A 37 -2.85 -16.65 9.61
C ALA A 37 -3.73 -17.74 10.24
N PHE A 38 -5.00 -17.83 9.81
CA PHE A 38 -5.99 -18.72 10.40
C PHE A 38 -6.88 -19.35 9.32
N PRO A 39 -7.61 -20.42 9.65
CA PRO A 39 -8.65 -20.94 8.78
C PRO A 39 -9.79 -19.93 8.58
N PHE A 40 -10.41 -19.98 7.41
CA PHE A 40 -11.49 -19.07 7.04
C PHE A 40 -12.83 -19.79 6.95
N ALA A 41 -13.82 -19.21 7.63
CA ALA A 41 -15.23 -19.58 7.50
C ALA A 41 -15.96 -18.65 6.49
N ALA A 42 -15.27 -17.92 5.63
CA ALA A 42 -15.86 -16.99 4.67
C ALA A 42 -16.32 -17.67 3.37
N ASP A 43 -17.31 -17.08 2.67
CA ASP A 43 -17.61 -17.46 1.28
C ASP A 43 -16.57 -16.90 0.30
N LEU A 44 -15.95 -15.77 0.66
CA LEU A 44 -14.99 -15.07 -0.17
C LEU A 44 -13.88 -14.52 0.72
N VAL A 45 -12.63 -14.75 0.33
CA VAL A 45 -11.48 -14.09 0.93
C VAL A 45 -10.82 -13.23 -0.15
N LEU A 46 -10.53 -11.97 0.17
CA LEU A 46 -9.82 -11.03 -0.70
C LEU A 46 -8.43 -10.80 -0.09
N ASN A 47 -7.38 -11.14 -0.84
CA ASN A 47 -6.02 -10.79 -0.47
C ASN A 47 -5.29 -10.19 -1.69
N PRO A 48 -5.06 -8.87 -1.73
CA PRO A 48 -4.45 -8.24 -2.89
C PRO A 48 -2.95 -8.57 -3.08
N ALA A 49 -2.31 -9.23 -2.10
CA ALA A 49 -0.89 -9.59 -2.16
C ALA A 49 -0.54 -10.46 -3.37
N GLY A 50 0.59 -10.12 -3.99
CA GLY A 50 1.14 -10.87 -5.11
C GLY A 50 1.71 -12.24 -4.71
N GLY A 51 1.53 -13.22 -5.59
CA GLY A 51 2.06 -14.59 -5.44
C GLY A 51 1.44 -15.39 -4.31
N ILE A 52 0.23 -15.02 -3.89
CA ILE A 52 -0.65 -15.81 -3.04
C ILE A 52 -1.54 -16.70 -3.91
N SER A 53 -1.69 -17.95 -3.49
CA SER A 53 -2.51 -18.96 -4.15
C SER A 53 -3.55 -19.55 -3.19
N GLU A 54 -4.53 -20.29 -3.74
CA GLU A 54 -5.50 -21.04 -2.92
C GLU A 54 -4.82 -22.07 -2.01
N ALA A 55 -3.63 -22.56 -2.36
CA ALA A 55 -2.90 -23.53 -1.54
C ALA A 55 -2.37 -22.94 -0.22
N ASP A 56 -2.27 -21.62 -0.12
CA ASP A 56 -1.81 -20.91 1.08
C ASP A 56 -2.95 -20.75 2.11
N TYR A 57 -4.20 -21.02 1.73
CA TYR A 57 -5.38 -20.79 2.56
C TYR A 57 -6.09 -22.07 3.00
N ASP A 58 -6.46 -22.14 4.28
CA ASP A 58 -7.40 -23.12 4.82
C ASP A 58 -8.84 -22.58 4.73
N LEU A 59 -9.46 -22.72 3.56
CA LEU A 59 -10.85 -22.32 3.32
C LEU A 59 -11.82 -23.44 3.69
N ARG A 60 -12.52 -23.30 4.81
CA ARG A 60 -13.37 -24.38 5.37
C ARG A 60 -14.83 -24.31 4.95
N GLN A 61 -15.26 -23.26 4.26
CA GLN A 61 -16.63 -23.20 3.75
C GLN A 61 -16.75 -23.89 2.40
N PRO A 62 -17.76 -24.76 2.21
CA PRO A 62 -18.09 -25.29 0.90
C PRO A 62 -18.35 -24.16 -0.11
N GLY A 63 -17.63 -24.20 -1.24
CA GLY A 63 -17.73 -23.19 -2.29
C GLY A 63 -17.07 -21.85 -1.97
N ALA A 64 -16.24 -21.77 -0.93
CA ALA A 64 -15.40 -20.61 -0.67
C ALA A 64 -14.49 -20.30 -1.86
N ARG A 65 -14.23 -19.01 -2.08
CA ARG A 65 -13.34 -18.54 -3.14
C ARG A 65 -12.28 -17.61 -2.58
N LEU A 66 -11.06 -17.70 -3.13
CA LEU A 66 -10.01 -16.72 -2.92
C LEU A 66 -9.95 -15.79 -4.13
N LEU A 67 -9.93 -14.50 -3.88
CA LEU A 67 -9.57 -13.47 -4.85
C LEU A 67 -8.20 -12.93 -4.46
N SER A 68 -7.14 -13.48 -5.06
CA SER A 68 -5.77 -13.11 -4.74
C SER A 68 -5.06 -12.32 -5.84
N GLY A 69 -4.19 -11.42 -5.42
CA GLY A 69 -3.28 -10.67 -6.29
C GLY A 69 -3.74 -9.25 -6.65
N PRO A 70 -2.83 -8.47 -7.29
CA PRO A 70 -3.00 -7.01 -7.44
C PRO A 70 -4.24 -6.60 -8.24
N ALA A 71 -4.76 -7.49 -9.10
CA ALA A 71 -5.97 -7.24 -9.88
C ALA A 71 -7.23 -7.07 -9.01
N TYR A 72 -7.19 -7.54 -7.76
CA TYR A 72 -8.29 -7.44 -6.81
C TYR A 72 -8.05 -6.37 -5.73
N ALA A 73 -7.02 -5.54 -5.87
CA ALA A 73 -6.73 -4.48 -4.92
C ALA A 73 -7.90 -3.48 -4.80
N PRO A 74 -8.36 -3.16 -3.58
CA PRO A 74 -9.46 -2.22 -3.38
C PRO A 74 -8.97 -0.78 -3.57
N LEU A 75 -8.87 -0.34 -4.81
CA LEU A 75 -8.43 1.01 -5.17
C LEU A 75 -9.55 2.04 -4.98
N ARG A 76 -9.20 3.27 -4.57
CA ARG A 76 -10.12 4.42 -4.61
C ARG A 76 -10.48 4.73 -6.07
N ALA A 77 -11.66 5.31 -6.30
CA ALA A 77 -12.18 5.57 -7.65
C ALA A 77 -11.21 6.37 -8.55
N ALA A 78 -10.45 7.30 -7.97
CA ALA A 78 -9.45 8.09 -8.68
C ALA A 78 -8.34 7.24 -9.34
N PHE A 79 -8.08 6.03 -8.85
CA PHE A 79 -7.03 5.13 -9.33
C PHE A 79 -7.57 3.94 -10.13
N ARG A 80 -8.88 3.91 -10.43
CA ARG A 80 -9.52 2.80 -11.18
C ARG A 80 -9.58 3.04 -12.68
N SER A 81 -9.41 4.28 -13.12
CA SER A 81 -9.46 4.61 -14.55
C SER A 81 -8.21 4.08 -15.23
N PRO A 82 -8.32 3.47 -16.43
CA PRO A 82 -7.14 3.14 -17.22
C PRO A 82 -6.35 4.43 -17.42
N ALA A 83 -5.04 4.38 -17.16
CA ALA A 83 -4.14 5.52 -17.28
C ALA A 83 -4.46 6.29 -18.57
N PRO A 84 -4.55 7.63 -18.52
CA PRO A 84 -4.70 8.40 -19.73
C PRO A 84 -3.51 8.11 -20.68
N ALA A 85 -3.73 8.37 -21.97
CA ALA A 85 -2.81 8.18 -23.09
C ALA A 85 -1.33 8.45 -22.73
N PRO A 86 -0.33 7.80 -23.38
CA PRO A 86 1.05 7.73 -22.91
C PRO A 86 1.58 9.11 -22.55
N HIS A 87 1.60 9.40 -21.25
CA HIS A 87 2.20 10.60 -20.73
C HIS A 87 3.72 10.47 -20.89
N THR A 88 4.38 11.59 -21.17
CA THR A 88 5.84 11.67 -21.08
C THR A 88 6.26 11.15 -19.70
N ALA A 89 7.08 10.10 -19.66
CA ALA A 89 7.53 9.51 -18.42
C ALA A 89 8.08 10.59 -17.48
N ALA A 90 7.52 10.69 -16.28
CA ALA A 90 8.00 11.62 -15.27
C ALA A 90 9.48 11.36 -14.96
N SER A 91 10.21 12.41 -14.61
CA SER A 91 11.64 12.28 -14.32
C SER A 91 11.84 11.37 -13.11
N PRO A 92 12.73 10.36 -13.18
CA PRO A 92 13.07 9.52 -12.03
C PRO A 92 13.79 10.30 -10.92
N SER A 93 14.19 11.56 -11.19
CA SER A 93 14.77 12.47 -10.20
C SER A 93 13.72 13.10 -9.24
N SER A 94 12.43 13.01 -9.57
CA SER A 94 11.32 13.41 -8.72
C SER A 94 10.73 12.20 -8.01
N VAL A 95 10.93 12.13 -6.70
CA VAL A 95 10.60 10.96 -5.88
C VAL A 95 9.45 11.28 -4.92
N LEU A 96 8.38 10.49 -4.96
CA LEU A 96 7.32 10.54 -3.97
C LEU A 96 7.72 9.77 -2.70
N VAL A 97 7.42 10.29 -1.52
CA VAL A 97 7.46 9.55 -0.26
C VAL A 97 6.06 9.56 0.35
N CYS A 98 5.43 8.38 0.41
CA CYS A 98 4.11 8.23 1.01
C CYS A 98 4.02 6.90 1.78
N LEU A 99 4.22 6.97 3.10
CA LEU A 99 4.22 5.79 3.98
C LEU A 99 2.86 5.52 4.63
N GLY A 100 1.81 6.22 4.19
CA GLY A 100 0.44 6.03 4.63
C GLY A 100 -0.04 7.09 5.62
N GLY A 101 -1.08 6.75 6.38
CA GLY A 101 -1.89 7.74 7.10
C GLY A 101 -1.28 8.27 8.41
N ALA A 102 -0.57 7.42 9.15
CA ALA A 102 -0.20 7.70 10.54
C ALA A 102 1.32 7.79 10.78
N ASP A 103 2.14 6.97 10.09
CA ASP A 103 3.60 6.87 10.27
C ASP A 103 4.08 7.10 11.73
N PRO A 104 3.67 6.22 12.66
CA PRO A 104 3.90 6.42 14.10
C PRO A 104 5.38 6.36 14.50
N THR A 105 6.23 5.82 13.63
CA THR A 105 7.67 5.70 13.83
C THR A 105 8.48 6.82 13.16
N HIS A 106 7.79 7.84 12.61
CA HIS A 106 8.39 9.00 11.94
C HIS A 106 9.38 8.65 10.82
N GLN A 107 9.09 7.58 10.08
CA GLN A 107 9.97 7.07 9.03
C GLN A 107 9.96 7.97 7.80
N THR A 108 8.89 8.74 7.59
CA THR A 108 8.75 9.65 6.44
C THR A 108 9.93 10.61 6.33
N GLN A 109 10.29 11.28 7.42
CA GLN A 109 11.42 12.22 7.44
C GLN A 109 12.75 11.50 7.19
N ARG A 110 12.96 10.34 7.82
CA ARG A 110 14.22 9.58 7.69
C ARG A 110 14.45 9.11 6.26
N VAL A 111 13.41 8.57 5.63
CA VAL A 111 13.45 8.16 4.22
C VAL A 111 13.74 9.35 3.31
N ALA A 112 13.04 10.46 3.50
CA ALA A 112 13.25 11.65 2.69
C ALA A 112 14.68 12.21 2.85
N ALA A 113 15.19 12.29 4.08
CA ALA A 113 16.58 12.70 4.34
C ALA A 113 17.59 11.77 3.64
N SER A 114 17.38 10.45 3.66
CA SER A 114 18.24 9.51 2.92
C SER A 114 18.18 9.73 1.41
N LEU A 115 17.00 9.99 0.84
CA LEU A 115 16.84 10.25 -0.59
C LEU A 115 17.59 11.52 -1.02
N LEU A 116 17.59 12.57 -0.19
CA LEU A 116 18.29 13.83 -0.47
C LEU A 116 19.82 13.67 -0.56
N THR A 117 20.39 12.61 0.04
CA THR A 117 21.82 12.31 -0.10
C THR A 117 22.21 11.77 -1.49
N LEU A 118 21.22 11.33 -2.28
CA LEU A 118 21.44 10.78 -3.60
C LEU A 118 21.53 11.91 -4.65
N PRO A 119 22.65 12.06 -5.39
CA PRO A 119 22.82 13.15 -6.35
C PRO A 119 21.78 13.18 -7.48
N VAL A 120 21.19 12.03 -7.82
CA VAL A 120 20.16 11.88 -8.85
C VAL A 120 18.79 12.42 -8.42
N VAL A 121 18.57 12.59 -7.11
CA VAL A 121 17.29 13.10 -6.58
C VAL A 121 17.31 14.62 -6.61
N GLU A 122 16.42 15.18 -7.43
CA GLU A 122 16.24 16.62 -7.61
C GLU A 122 15.08 17.14 -6.77
N GLN A 123 14.04 16.34 -6.59
CA GLN A 123 12.84 16.71 -5.84
C GLN A 123 12.32 15.54 -5.02
N VAL A 124 11.86 15.82 -3.80
CA VAL A 124 11.17 14.86 -2.93
C VAL A 124 9.78 15.41 -2.58
N GLN A 125 8.74 14.72 -3.04
CA GLN A 125 7.34 15.03 -2.76
C GLN A 125 6.87 14.17 -1.59
N ILE A 126 6.61 14.77 -0.43
CA ILE A 126 6.23 14.04 0.78
C ILE A 126 4.72 14.18 1.00
N VAL A 127 4.02 13.06 1.12
CA VAL A 127 2.58 13.04 1.40
C VAL A 127 2.33 12.33 2.73
N VAL A 128 1.71 13.04 3.66
CA VAL A 128 1.26 12.50 4.95
C VAL A 128 -0.26 12.58 5.11
N GLY A 129 -0.85 11.61 5.80
CA GLY A 129 -2.28 11.56 6.06
C GLY A 129 -2.74 12.45 7.22
N SER A 130 -4.05 12.43 7.48
CA SER A 130 -4.68 13.18 8.57
C SER A 130 -4.27 12.69 9.96
N ALA A 131 -3.93 11.39 10.10
CA ALA A 131 -3.52 10.77 11.35
C ALA A 131 -2.03 10.95 11.69
N TYR A 132 -1.26 11.64 10.84
CA TYR A 132 0.14 11.92 11.08
C TYR A 132 0.32 12.94 12.19
N THR A 133 1.01 12.56 13.27
CA THR A 133 1.19 13.37 14.48
C THR A 133 2.46 14.22 14.45
N GLY A 134 3.42 13.92 13.57
CA GLY A 134 4.71 14.60 13.49
C GLY A 134 4.77 15.82 12.57
N TRP A 135 3.63 16.44 12.26
CA TRP A 135 3.53 17.46 11.21
C TRP A 135 4.44 18.67 11.44
N GLU A 136 4.47 19.19 12.67
CA GLU A 136 5.23 20.38 13.03
C GLU A 136 6.74 20.14 12.86
N SER A 137 7.24 19.01 13.36
CA SER A 137 8.65 18.62 13.22
C SER A 137 9.03 18.39 11.75
N LEU A 138 8.16 17.73 10.98
CA LEU A 138 8.39 17.47 9.56
C LEU A 138 8.43 18.78 8.76
N SER A 139 7.54 19.72 9.08
CA SER A 139 7.45 21.03 8.43
C SER A 139 8.70 21.88 8.71
N GLN A 140 9.12 21.94 9.97
CA GLN A 140 10.31 22.69 10.37
C GLN A 140 11.59 22.13 9.71
N TRP A 141 11.71 20.81 9.61
CA TRP A 141 12.82 20.19 8.88
C TRP A 141 12.77 20.55 7.39
N ALA A 142 11.60 20.43 6.75
CA ALA A 142 11.44 20.69 5.32
C ALA A 142 11.72 22.15 4.92
N GLU A 143 11.52 23.12 5.82
CA GLU A 143 11.89 24.53 5.58
C GLU A 143 13.38 24.72 5.24
N HIS A 144 14.23 23.82 5.70
CA HIS A 144 15.68 23.87 5.47
C HIS A 144 16.10 23.05 4.23
N GLU A 145 15.16 22.39 3.56
CA GLU A 145 15.42 21.44 2.47
C GLU A 145 14.80 21.94 1.16
N ALA A 146 15.60 22.64 0.34
CA ALA A 146 15.13 23.28 -0.90
C ALA A 146 14.51 22.31 -1.93
N LYS A 147 14.83 21.01 -1.83
CA LYS A 147 14.34 19.94 -2.72
C LYS A 147 13.07 19.27 -2.21
N VAL A 148 12.53 19.66 -1.04
CA VAL A 148 11.39 19.00 -0.41
C VAL A 148 10.12 19.81 -0.63
N THR A 149 9.02 19.12 -0.92
CA THR A 149 7.68 19.71 -0.90
C THR A 149 6.76 18.82 -0.07
N LEU A 150 6.06 19.43 0.89
CA LEU A 150 5.16 18.73 1.79
C LEU A 150 3.71 18.86 1.34
N HIS A 151 2.99 17.76 1.44
CA HIS A 151 1.56 17.66 1.21
C HIS A 151 0.90 16.94 2.38
N ARG A 152 -0.24 17.46 2.84
CA ARG A 152 -1.00 16.88 3.94
C ARG A 152 -2.44 16.65 3.54
N ASN A 153 -2.95 15.46 3.83
CA ASN A 153 -4.36 15.12 3.66
C ASN A 153 -4.89 15.43 2.24
N LEU A 154 -4.11 15.08 1.21
CA LEU A 154 -4.50 15.33 -0.17
C LEU A 154 -5.77 14.55 -0.54
N PRO A 155 -6.68 15.16 -1.32
CA PRO A 155 -7.78 14.41 -1.89
C PRO A 155 -7.26 13.37 -2.89
N PRO A 156 -7.99 12.26 -3.12
CA PRO A 156 -7.52 11.17 -3.97
C PRO A 156 -7.12 11.56 -5.40
N SER A 157 -7.80 12.53 -6.02
CA SER A 157 -7.47 13.01 -7.37
C SER A 157 -6.12 13.73 -7.42
N HIS A 158 -5.86 14.66 -6.50
CA HIS A 158 -4.58 15.37 -6.44
C HIS A 158 -3.43 14.44 -6.07
N LEU A 159 -3.69 13.41 -5.26
CA LEU A 159 -2.69 12.39 -4.99
C LEU A 159 -2.36 11.59 -6.25
N ALA A 160 -3.35 11.21 -7.07
CA ALA A 160 -3.10 10.54 -8.35
C ALA A 160 -2.26 11.41 -9.30
N GLU A 161 -2.61 12.69 -9.46
CA GLU A 161 -1.83 13.66 -10.26
C GLU A 161 -0.39 13.81 -9.75
N LEU A 162 -0.22 13.88 -8.43
CA LEU A 162 1.11 13.95 -7.81
C LEU A 162 1.92 12.68 -8.05
N MET A 163 1.29 11.50 -7.93
CA MET A 163 1.93 10.22 -8.22
C MET A 163 2.40 10.14 -9.68
N GLU A 164 1.57 10.59 -10.63
CA GLU A 164 1.91 10.68 -12.05
C GLU A 164 3.08 11.63 -12.33
N SER A 165 3.21 12.71 -11.56
CA SER A 165 4.31 13.68 -11.69
C SER A 165 5.66 13.18 -11.15
N CYS A 166 5.68 12.07 -10.43
CA CYS A 166 6.89 11.49 -9.82
C CYS A 166 7.35 10.26 -10.62
N GLY A 167 8.59 10.25 -11.08
CA GLY A 167 9.13 9.09 -11.82
C GLY A 167 9.52 7.92 -10.93
N ALA A 168 9.59 8.12 -9.62
CA ALA A 168 9.79 7.07 -8.62
C ALA A 168 9.01 7.37 -7.34
N ALA A 169 8.79 6.34 -6.51
CA ALA A 169 8.13 6.50 -5.21
C ALA A 169 8.65 5.51 -4.18
N VAL A 170 8.75 5.97 -2.93
CA VAL A 170 8.91 5.14 -1.74
C VAL A 170 7.58 5.10 -1.00
N CYS A 171 6.97 3.92 -1.01
CA CYS A 171 5.64 3.67 -0.47
C CYS A 171 5.67 2.58 0.60
N SER A 172 4.78 2.65 1.59
CA SER A 172 4.56 1.51 2.48
C SER A 172 3.94 0.33 1.70
N PRO A 173 4.19 -0.93 2.11
CA PRO A 173 3.62 -2.13 1.49
C PRO A 173 2.13 -2.27 1.88
N SER A 174 1.32 -1.31 1.46
CA SER A 174 -0.11 -1.20 1.74
C SER A 174 -0.86 -0.79 0.47
N THR A 175 -2.16 -0.48 0.58
CA THR A 175 -2.99 0.02 -0.52
C THR A 175 -2.34 1.14 -1.34
N ILE A 176 -1.54 2.01 -0.70
CA ILE A 176 -0.85 3.12 -1.39
C ILE A 176 0.12 2.65 -2.49
N SER A 177 0.76 1.49 -2.32
CA SER A 177 1.66 0.92 -3.32
C SER A 177 0.91 0.47 -4.57
N TYR A 178 -0.29 -0.12 -4.41
CA TYR A 178 -1.16 -0.50 -5.52
C TYR A 178 -1.73 0.72 -6.23
N GLU A 179 -2.06 1.78 -5.49
CA GLU A 179 -2.52 3.06 -6.05
C GLU A 179 -1.45 3.71 -6.92
N TYR A 180 -0.20 3.72 -6.47
CA TYR A 180 0.92 4.22 -7.27
C TYR A 180 1.12 3.41 -8.55
N CYS A 181 1.04 2.07 -8.45
CA CYS A 181 1.12 1.20 -9.63
C CYS A 181 -0.03 1.46 -10.62
N ALA A 182 -1.24 1.69 -10.11
CA ALA A 182 -2.43 1.94 -10.92
C ALA A 182 -2.42 3.31 -11.61
N ALA A 183 -1.76 4.31 -11.00
CA ALA A 183 -1.54 5.64 -11.59
C ALA A 183 -0.59 5.61 -12.82
N GLY A 184 -0.02 4.46 -13.18
CA GLY A 184 0.83 4.32 -14.37
C GLY A 184 2.28 4.78 -14.16
N ALA A 185 2.68 5.06 -12.93
CA ALA A 185 4.03 5.47 -12.58
C ALA A 185 4.94 4.27 -12.27
N ALA A 186 6.23 4.36 -12.62
CA ALA A 186 7.21 3.30 -12.38
C ALA A 186 7.48 3.17 -10.88
N CYS A 187 6.93 2.12 -10.25
CA CYS A 187 7.06 1.92 -8.80
C CYS A 187 8.45 1.42 -8.41
N PHE A 188 9.12 2.17 -7.54
CA PHE A 188 10.31 1.73 -6.80
C PHE A 188 9.92 1.42 -5.36
N SER A 189 9.09 0.40 -5.13
CA SER A 189 8.57 0.06 -3.79
C SER A 189 9.71 -0.26 -2.81
N CYS A 190 10.21 0.75 -2.09
CA CYS A 190 11.18 0.59 -1.03
C CYS A 190 10.45 0.20 0.26
N CYS A 191 10.42 -1.11 0.51
CA CYS A 191 9.86 -1.80 1.68
C CYS A 191 10.68 -1.38 2.93
N LEU A 192 10.33 -0.29 3.63
CA LEU A 192 10.91 0.05 4.94
C LEU A 192 10.01 -0.42 6.09
N LEU A 193 10.56 -1.36 6.88
CA LEU A 193 10.14 -1.92 8.18
C LEU A 193 9.02 -3.00 8.22
N LEU A 194 9.49 -4.24 8.43
CA LEU A 194 9.04 -5.23 9.44
C LEU A 194 7.52 -5.40 9.68
N GLN A 195 6.79 -5.85 8.67
CA GLN A 195 6.00 -7.09 8.74
C GLN A 195 5.53 -7.43 7.33
N ILE A 196 5.46 -8.73 7.02
CA ILE A 196 5.11 -9.35 5.73
C ILE A 196 6.28 -9.46 4.74
N SER A 197 7.20 -10.36 5.08
CA SER A 197 8.26 -10.89 4.21
C SER A 197 7.75 -11.56 2.91
N MET A 198 6.43 -11.71 2.72
CA MET A 198 5.84 -12.40 1.55
C MET A 198 5.42 -11.48 0.40
N ILE A 199 5.04 -10.23 0.66
CA ILE A 199 4.53 -9.33 -0.40
C ILE A 199 5.68 -8.85 -1.31
N CYS A 200 6.85 -8.57 -0.72
CA CYS A 200 7.97 -7.94 -1.44
C CYS A 200 8.75 -8.92 -2.37
N THR A 201 8.67 -10.24 -2.18
CA THR A 201 9.37 -11.23 -3.04
C THR A 201 8.71 -11.45 -4.40
N ASN A 202 7.38 -11.34 -4.48
CA ASN A 202 6.61 -11.73 -5.67
C ASN A 202 6.36 -10.59 -6.68
N PHE A 203 6.64 -9.34 -6.31
CA PHE A 203 6.43 -8.18 -7.19
C PHE A 203 7.58 -7.97 -8.21
N CYS A 204 8.72 -8.65 -8.03
CA CYS A 204 9.97 -8.43 -8.79
C CYS A 204 9.95 -9.02 -10.23
N GLY A 205 8.77 -9.33 -10.78
CA GLY A 205 8.65 -10.22 -11.94
C GLY A 205 8.71 -9.58 -13.32
N ARG A 206 8.46 -8.26 -13.51
CA ARG A 206 8.41 -7.72 -14.89
C ARG A 206 8.58 -6.22 -15.16
N GLN A 207 8.82 -5.34 -14.18
CA GLN A 207 9.14 -3.92 -14.47
C GLN A 207 9.73 -3.11 -13.29
N ALA A 208 10.17 -3.75 -12.21
CA ALA A 208 10.69 -3.06 -11.02
C ALA A 208 12.21 -3.26 -10.90
N TRP A 209 12.94 -2.15 -10.86
CA TRP A 209 14.36 -2.14 -10.52
C TRP A 209 14.55 -2.41 -9.02
N LEU A 210 15.68 -3.05 -8.73
CA LEU A 210 16.12 -3.73 -7.50
C LEU A 210 15.54 -3.28 -6.14
N CYS A 211 14.97 -4.28 -5.45
CA CYS A 211 15.07 -4.46 -4.02
C CYS A 211 16.55 -4.60 -3.61
N CYS A 212 17.24 -3.49 -3.34
CA CYS A 212 18.56 -3.49 -2.69
C CYS A 212 18.81 -2.14 -2.02
N ILE A 213 18.38 -2.00 -0.77
CA ILE A 213 19.12 -1.17 0.18
C ILE A 213 19.26 -1.95 1.50
N PRO A 214 20.16 -2.94 1.59
CA PRO A 214 20.55 -3.52 2.88
C PRO A 214 21.45 -2.56 3.70
N ALA A 215 21.89 -1.43 3.14
CA ALA A 215 22.97 -0.62 3.68
C ALA A 215 22.57 0.67 4.44
N LEU A 216 21.32 1.15 4.35
CA LEU A 216 20.92 2.44 4.94
C LEU A 216 20.38 2.36 6.38
N LEU A 217 20.29 1.16 6.96
CA LEU A 217 19.77 0.94 8.32
C LEU A 217 20.79 0.31 9.30
N MET A 218 22.05 0.16 8.87
CA MET A 218 23.15 -0.26 9.75
C MET A 218 24.17 0.89 9.92
N CYS A 219 23.70 2.05 10.37
CA CYS A 219 24.50 3.08 11.06
C CYS A 219 23.57 3.88 11.98
#